data_AF-A0A7K0GBQ5-F1
#
_entry.id   AF-A0A7K0GBQ5-F1
#
_cell.length_a   1.000
_cell.length_b   1.000
_cell.length_c   1.000
_cell.angle_alpha   90.00
_cell.angle_beta   90.00
_cell.angle_gamma   90.00
#
_symmetry.space_group_name_H-M   'P 1'
#
loop_
_entity.id
_entity.type
_entity.pdbx_description
1 polymer ?
#
loop_
_entity_poly.entity_id
_entity_poly.type
_entity_poly.pdbx_seq_one_letter_code
_entity_poly.pdbx_strand_id
1 'polypeptide(L)'
;MADSMMDVINRFGAFHDYRLGCLEMDQSGTLLTIEDHDGAKSVSDAKRVGAFRFQKIESFKLSLDLVMGAWIFEVEEDHPGELYFSLDNGSIEIKAGEVSWCEE
;
A
#
# COMPACT_ATOMS: atom_id res chain seq x y z
N MET A 1 -6.01 19.67 -9.41
CA MET A 1 -5.45 18.62 -10.27
C MET A 1 -5.34 17.40 -9.39
N ALA A 2 -5.73 16.22 -9.87
CA ALA A 2 -5.47 15.00 -9.09
C ALA A 2 -3.95 14.79 -9.10
N ASP A 3 -3.37 14.59 -7.92
CA ASP A 3 -1.94 14.27 -7.80
C ASP A 3 -1.66 12.96 -8.55
N SER A 4 -0.51 12.86 -9.22
CA SER A 4 -0.09 11.59 -9.78
C SER A 4 0.25 10.60 -8.65
N MET A 5 0.28 9.29 -8.96
CA MET A 5 0.62 8.30 -7.94
C MET A 5 2.04 8.51 -7.39
N MET A 6 3.00 8.82 -8.25
CA MET A 6 4.34 9.23 -7.85
C MET A 6 4.37 10.48 -6.94
N ASP A 7 3.50 11.47 -7.15
CA ASP A 7 3.39 12.62 -6.25
C ASP A 7 2.88 12.21 -4.86
N VAL A 8 1.92 11.28 -4.80
CA VAL A 8 1.42 10.72 -3.54
C VAL A 8 2.53 9.97 -2.81
N ILE A 9 3.23 9.07 -3.50
CA ILE A 9 4.36 8.30 -2.93
C ILE A 9 5.42 9.24 -2.37
N ASN A 10 5.82 10.28 -3.12
CA ASN A 10 6.80 11.26 -2.68
C ASN A 10 6.31 12.09 -1.49
N ARG A 11 5.02 12.45 -1.44
CA ARG A 11 4.43 13.20 -0.32
C ARG A 11 4.56 12.47 1.00
N PHE A 12 4.40 11.15 0.99
CA PHE A 12 4.52 10.29 2.17
C PHE A 12 5.93 9.70 2.34
N GLY A 13 6.94 10.19 1.59
CA GLY A 13 8.30 9.69 1.68
C GLY A 13 8.39 8.18 1.40
N ALA A 14 7.83 7.75 0.28
CA ALA A 14 7.73 6.34 -0.12
C ALA A 14 7.04 5.42 0.89
N PHE A 15 6.28 6.00 1.83
CA PHE A 15 5.64 5.30 2.95
C PHE A 15 6.64 4.52 3.83
N HIS A 16 7.89 4.98 3.92
CA HIS A 16 8.86 4.44 4.87
C HIS A 16 8.27 4.43 6.29
N ASP A 17 8.51 3.33 7.02
CA ASP A 17 8.08 3.12 8.42
C ASP A 17 6.55 3.08 8.63
N TYR A 18 5.74 3.19 7.57
CA TYR A 18 4.32 2.86 7.65
C TYR A 18 4.12 1.35 7.62
N ARG A 19 2.94 0.91 8.03
CA ARG A 19 2.56 -0.49 7.99
C ARG A 19 1.49 -0.73 6.92
N LEU A 20 1.56 -1.88 6.26
CA LEU A 20 0.41 -2.40 5.55
C LEU A 20 -0.66 -2.86 6.55
N GLY A 21 -1.86 -2.30 6.40
CA GLY A 21 -3.04 -2.70 7.14
C GLY A 21 -3.75 -3.87 6.45
N CYS A 22 -4.99 -3.62 6.03
CA CYS A 22 -5.85 -4.61 5.39
C CYS A 22 -5.66 -4.62 3.86
N LEU A 23 -5.67 -5.83 3.28
CA LEU A 23 -5.85 -6.06 1.87
C LEU A 23 -7.27 -6.62 1.64
N GLU A 24 -8.12 -5.86 0.98
CA GLU A 24 -9.47 -6.27 0.62
C GLU A 24 -9.58 -6.44 -0.89
N MET A 25 -10.17 -7.54 -1.33
CA MET A 25 -10.39 -7.83 -2.75
C MET A 25 -11.84 -8.23 -2.97
N ASP A 26 -12.53 -7.52 -3.85
CA ASP A 26 -13.89 -7.83 -4.27
C ASP A 26 -14.09 -7.55 -5.77
N GLN A 27 -15.35 -7.55 -6.21
CA GLN A 27 -15.68 -7.29 -7.61
C GLN A 27 -15.42 -5.84 -8.04
N SER A 28 -15.30 -4.90 -7.09
CA SER A 28 -15.07 -3.47 -7.34
C SER A 28 -13.60 -3.11 -7.48
N GLY A 29 -12.70 -3.96 -6.98
CA GLY A 29 -11.25 -3.79 -7.08
C GLY A 29 -10.50 -4.36 -5.88
N THR A 30 -9.28 -3.87 -5.70
CA THR A 30 -8.43 -4.16 -4.56
C THR A 30 -8.19 -2.90 -3.77
N LEU A 31 -8.33 -2.98 -2.44
CA LEU A 31 -8.05 -1.91 -1.51
C LEU A 31 -6.91 -2.36 -0.58
N LEU A 32 -5.81 -1.62 -0.56
CA LEU A 32 -4.69 -1.86 0.34
C LEU A 32 -4.54 -0.66 1.26
N THR A 33 -4.79 -0.85 2.56
CA THR A 33 -4.75 0.24 3.54
C THR A 33 -3.35 0.44 4.08
N ILE A 34 -3.02 1.70 4.37
CA ILE A 34 -1.77 2.10 5.02
C ILE A 34 -2.09 2.63 6.42
N GLU A 35 -1.33 2.17 7.40
CA GLU A 35 -1.50 2.49 8.80
C GLU A 35 -0.23 3.17 9.34
N ASP A 36 -0.44 4.22 10.13
CA ASP A 36 0.59 4.86 10.94
C ASP A 36 0.59 4.22 12.32
N HIS A 37 1.76 3.78 12.73
CA HIS A 37 2.05 3.29 14.07
C HIS A 37 3.05 4.26 14.68
N ASP A 38 2.53 5.32 15.31
CA ASP A 38 3.25 6.40 15.98
C ASP A 38 4.02 5.90 17.24
N GLY A 39 4.94 4.96 17.05
CA GLY A 39 5.67 4.23 18.10
C GLY A 39 4.82 3.24 18.92
N ALA A 40 3.58 2.97 18.52
CA ALA A 40 2.65 2.14 19.30
C ALA A 40 2.98 0.64 19.21
N LYS A 41 3.17 0.01 20.38
CA LYS A 41 3.63 -1.38 20.53
C LYS A 41 2.60 -2.46 20.17
N SER A 42 1.34 -2.11 19.90
CA SER A 42 0.28 -3.05 19.56
C SER A 42 -0.53 -2.62 18.34
N VAL A 43 -0.98 -3.61 17.56
CA VAL A 43 -1.82 -3.47 16.36
C VAL A 43 -3.13 -2.71 16.62
N SER A 44 -3.61 -2.69 17.87
CA SER A 44 -4.85 -2.00 18.27
C SER A 44 -4.81 -0.48 18.17
N ASP A 45 -3.61 0.11 18.13
CA ASP A 45 -3.43 1.57 18.21
C ASP A 45 -3.05 2.18 16.85
N ALA A 46 -3.03 1.34 15.80
CA ALA A 46 -2.78 1.75 14.43
C ALA A 46 -3.86 2.73 13.96
N LYS A 47 -3.45 3.86 13.39
CA LYS A 47 -4.37 4.79 12.74
C LYS A 47 -4.25 4.61 11.25
N ARG A 48 -5.37 4.37 10.57
CA ARG A 48 -5.38 4.35 9.12
C ARG A 48 -5.13 5.76 8.58
N VAL A 49 -4.20 5.84 7.63
CA VAL A 49 -3.75 7.07 6.98
C VAL A 49 -4.43 7.24 5.63
N GLY A 50 -4.72 6.11 4.99
CA GLY A 50 -5.42 6.07 3.73
C GLY A 50 -5.38 4.68 3.12
N ALA A 51 -5.65 4.61 1.82
CA ALA A 51 -5.56 3.37 1.07
C ALA A 51 -5.27 3.59 -0.40
N PHE A 52 -4.51 2.66 -0.98
CA PHE A 52 -4.42 2.48 -2.42
C PHE A 52 -5.64 1.69 -2.89
N ARG A 53 -6.37 2.25 -3.85
CA ARG A 53 -7.45 1.59 -4.55
C ARG A 53 -7.00 1.27 -5.96
N PHE A 54 -7.03 -0.01 -6.29
CA PHE A 54 -6.65 -0.55 -7.58
C PHE A 54 -7.90 -1.11 -8.26
N GLN A 55 -8.12 -0.72 -9.52
CA GLN A 55 -9.22 -1.21 -10.34
C GLN A 55 -8.68 -1.70 -11.68
N LYS A 56 -9.36 -2.68 -12.28
CA LYS A 56 -8.89 -3.35 -13.51
C LYS A 56 -7.49 -3.96 -13.31
N ILE A 57 -7.36 -4.83 -12.31
CA ILE A 57 -6.11 -5.55 -12.01
C ILE A 57 -5.68 -6.37 -13.23
N GLU A 58 -4.46 -6.16 -13.67
CA GLU A 58 -3.81 -6.90 -14.76
C GLU A 58 -2.88 -7.99 -14.22
N SER A 59 -2.16 -7.70 -13.14
CA SER A 59 -1.34 -8.66 -12.41
C SER A 59 -1.34 -8.35 -10.91
N PHE A 60 -1.23 -9.41 -10.11
CA PHE A 60 -1.11 -9.32 -8.67
C PHE A 60 -0.17 -10.42 -8.19
N LYS A 61 0.89 -10.06 -7.46
CA LYS A 61 1.77 -11.00 -6.78
C LYS A 61 1.91 -10.59 -5.33
N LEU A 62 1.80 -11.58 -4.45
CA LEU A 62 1.95 -11.42 -3.01
C LEU A 62 2.90 -12.50 -2.49
N SER A 63 3.93 -12.07 -1.77
CA SER A 63 4.82 -12.96 -1.04
C SER A 63 5.03 -12.39 0.34
N LEU A 64 4.47 -13.01 1.38
CA LEU A 64 4.56 -12.53 2.76
C LEU A 64 4.84 -13.69 3.72
N ASP A 65 5.67 -13.42 4.72
CA ASP A 65 5.69 -14.19 5.96
C ASP A 65 4.58 -13.68 6.90
N LEU A 66 3.53 -14.48 7.05
CA LEU A 66 2.31 -14.12 7.79
C LEU A 66 2.48 -14.10 9.33
N VAL A 67 3.65 -14.47 9.84
CA VAL A 67 3.90 -14.53 11.30
C VAL A 67 4.18 -13.14 11.88
N MET A 68 4.58 -12.17 11.04
CA MET A 68 4.95 -10.82 11.45
C MET A 68 4.07 -9.76 10.79
N GLY A 69 3.99 -8.57 11.40
CA GLY A 69 3.39 -7.41 10.74
C GLY A 69 4.23 -7.01 9.51
N ALA A 70 3.58 -6.47 8.49
CA ALA A 70 4.22 -6.04 7.25
C ALA A 70 4.54 -4.55 7.29
N TRP A 71 5.78 -4.20 7.65
CA TRP A 71 6.29 -2.84 7.63
C TRP A 71 6.85 -2.50 6.25
N ILE A 72 6.58 -1.28 5.80
CA ILE A 72 6.96 -0.82 4.47
C ILE A 72 8.39 -0.30 4.52
N PHE A 73 9.26 -0.97 3.76
CA PHE A 73 10.57 -0.44 3.44
C PHE A 73 10.51 0.59 2.34
N GLU A 74 9.72 0.38 1.29
CA GLU A 74 9.61 1.32 0.17
C GLU A 74 8.38 0.99 -0.68
N VAL A 75 7.73 2.04 -1.21
CA VAL A 75 6.74 1.91 -2.28
C VAL A 75 7.28 2.61 -3.51
N GLU A 76 7.34 1.89 -4.63
CA GLU A 76 7.82 2.39 -5.91
C GLU A 76 6.74 2.25 -6.99
N GLU A 77 6.75 3.16 -7.97
CA GLU A 77 5.98 3.05 -9.20
C GLU A 77 6.96 2.93 -10.38
N ASP A 78 7.18 1.70 -10.85
CA ASP A 78 8.08 1.42 -11.99
C ASP A 78 7.50 1.96 -13.29
N HIS A 79 6.19 1.78 -13.48
CA HIS A 79 5.41 2.22 -14.62
C HIS A 79 4.03 2.71 -14.15
N PRO A 80 3.37 3.61 -14.90
CA PRO A 80 2.04 4.09 -14.52
C PRO A 80 1.07 2.95 -14.21
N GLY A 81 0.59 2.88 -12.97
CA GLY A 81 -0.34 1.85 -12.50
C GLY A 81 0.31 0.54 -12.06
N GLU A 82 1.63 0.44 -12.01
CA GLU A 82 2.40 -0.69 -11.50
C GLU A 82 3.10 -0.29 -10.19
N LEU A 83 2.57 -0.75 -9.06
CA LEU A 83 3.11 -0.45 -7.73
C LEU A 83 3.81 -1.68 -7.16
N TYR A 84 4.99 -1.43 -6.61
CA TYR A 84 5.79 -2.39 -5.86
C TYR A 84 5.95 -1.94 -4.41
N PHE A 85 5.54 -2.80 -3.49
CA PHE A 85 5.66 -2.63 -2.05
C PHE A 85 6.75 -3.56 -1.54
N SER A 86 7.89 -2.99 -1.16
CA SER A 86 8.95 -3.70 -0.43
C SER A 86 8.64 -3.69 1.05
N LEU A 87 8.64 -4.86 1.69
CA LEU A 87 8.26 -5.03 3.09
C LEU A 87 9.34 -5.77 3.88
N ASP A 88 9.33 -5.61 5.19
CA ASP A 88 10.21 -6.35 6.10
C ASP A 88 10.00 -7.86 6.10
N ASN A 89 8.79 -8.29 5.75
CA ASN A 89 8.39 -9.69 5.69
C ASN A 89 8.05 -10.18 4.27
N GLY A 90 8.37 -9.42 3.22
CA GLY A 90 8.12 -9.84 1.84
C GLY A 90 7.86 -8.70 0.86
N SER A 91 6.96 -8.92 -0.10
CA SER A 91 6.59 -7.90 -1.09
C SER A 91 5.19 -8.07 -1.69
N ILE A 92 4.66 -6.96 -2.21
CA ILE A 92 3.45 -6.93 -3.03
C ILE A 92 3.75 -6.23 -4.35
N GLU A 93 3.35 -6.83 -5.46
CA GLU A 93 3.42 -6.23 -6.79
C GLU A 93 2.00 -6.20 -7.37
N ILE A 94 1.50 -5.01 -7.71
CA ILE A 94 0.16 -4.85 -8.28
C ILE A 94 0.25 -3.98 -9.52
N LYS A 95 -0.20 -4.53 -10.65
CA LYS A 95 -0.43 -3.77 -11.88
C LYS A 95 -1.91 -3.63 -12.15
N ALA A 96 -2.36 -2.42 -12.37
CA ALA A 96 -3.76 -2.10 -12.57
C ALA A 96 -3.94 -0.97 -13.59
N GLY A 97 -5.03 -1.02 -14.35
CA GLY A 97 -5.35 0.04 -15.30
C GLY A 97 -5.74 1.36 -14.64
N GLU A 98 -6.20 1.31 -13.38
CA GLU A 98 -6.60 2.46 -12.59
C GLU A 98 -6.09 2.30 -11.15
N VAL A 99 -5.31 3.28 -10.68
CA VAL A 99 -4.82 3.36 -9.30
C VAL A 99 -5.15 4.74 -8.74
N SER A 100 -5.66 4.78 -7.52
CA SER A 100 -5.97 6.02 -6.81
C SER A 100 -5.62 5.91 -5.33
N TRP A 101 -5.30 7.04 -4.73
CA TRP A 101 -5.09 7.17 -3.30
C TRP A 101 -6.34 7.77 -2.64
N CYS A 102 -6.80 7.14 -1.57
CA CYS A 102 -7.94 7.60 -0.76
C CYS A 102 -7.41 7.98 0.63
N GLU A 103 -7.43 9.27 0.98
CA GLU A 103 -7.14 9.75 2.34
C GLU A 103 -8.31 9.45 3.28
N GLU A 104 -8.01 9.23 4.57
CA GLU A 104 -9.01 9.21 5.66
C GLU A 104 -9.20 10.58 6.32
#